data_AF-A0A6J1BX37-F1
#
_entry.id   AF-A0A6J1BX37-F1
#
_cell.length_a   1.000
_cell.length_b   1.000
_cell.length_c   1.000
_cell.angle_alpha   90.00
_cell.angle_beta   90.00
_cell.angle_gamma   90.00
#
_symmetry.space_group_name_H-M   'P 1'
#
loop_
_entity.id
_entity.type
_entity.pdbx_description
1 polymer ?
#
loop_
_entity_poly.entity_id
_entity_poly.type
_entity_poly.pdbx_seq_one_letter_code
_entity_poly.pdbx_strand_id
1 'polypeptide(L)'
;MKNPSLSEQSIPERIIQQLLSAAKSFTLEASLDILIEASKSTEGRSDLASQNILPSVLELIQRLIDTSSGALLLSSLKLLRNLCAGEIRNQNVFIEQSGVGVVSSILQYAMLMCDPDIVIIRLGLQVLANVSLAGEEHQQAIWRELFPDNFVLLARIRYFGFGEDWVKLLLSRICLEEPYFPLLFSKLCPVDNSKDGEKVESEDVSFSSEQAFLLTIISEILNERIGDITVPNDFASCVFRIFQSSLSIIDFTPICKCSLPTGTTAVDVLGYSLAILRDICAQDGRHKDISEDAVDVLLSLGLLDLLLGLLRNVEPPAMIKKALQQAENEDRSSRPNSLKRCPYKGFRRDIVAVIANCSYRRKHVQDDIRKKNGVFVLLQQCVADENNPFLREWGIWAMRNLLEGNLENQKLVAELEVQGSVDVPEIAELGLQIEVDPKTRRAKLVNAS
;
A
#
# COMPACT_ATOMS: atom_id res chain seq x y z
N MET A 1 -21.75 26.95 -45.85
CA MET A 1 -22.41 26.73 -44.55
C MET A 1 -22.72 25.25 -44.44
N LYS A 2 -21.91 24.49 -43.71
CA LYS A 2 -22.30 23.13 -43.29
C LYS A 2 -23.29 23.31 -42.14
N ASN A 3 -24.42 22.61 -42.19
CA ASN A 3 -25.32 22.55 -41.04
C ASN A 3 -24.55 21.98 -39.85
N PRO A 4 -24.60 22.61 -38.67
CA PRO A 4 -24.02 22.03 -37.47
C PRO A 4 -24.65 20.66 -37.19
N SER A 5 -23.83 19.68 -36.81
CA SER A 5 -24.34 18.36 -36.43
C SER A 5 -25.28 18.49 -35.22
N LEU A 6 -26.21 17.55 -35.03
CA LEU A 6 -27.14 17.55 -33.89
C LEU A 6 -26.44 17.70 -32.51
N SER A 7 -25.17 17.31 -32.41
CA SER A 7 -24.33 17.51 -31.21
C SER A 7 -23.96 18.98 -30.95
N GLU A 8 -23.75 19.79 -32.00
CA GLU A 8 -23.35 21.20 -31.89
C GLU A 8 -24.52 22.13 -31.51
N GLN A 9 -25.77 21.70 -31.73
CA GLN A 9 -26.96 22.52 -31.43
C GLN A 9 -27.20 22.74 -29.92
N SER A 10 -26.57 21.94 -29.06
CA SER A 10 -26.68 22.06 -27.60
C SER A 10 -25.59 22.92 -26.95
N ILE A 11 -24.55 23.29 -27.73
CA ILE A 11 -23.36 23.97 -27.21
C ILE A 11 -23.53 25.48 -27.39
N PRO A 12 -23.34 26.29 -26.32
CA PRO A 12 -23.43 27.75 -26.42
C PRO A 12 -22.49 28.33 -27.48
N GLU A 13 -23.02 29.15 -28.40
CA GLU A 13 -22.27 29.72 -29.52
C GLU A 13 -21.04 30.54 -29.06
N ARG A 14 -21.13 31.19 -27.89
CA ARG A 14 -20.01 31.92 -27.29
C ARG A 14 -18.76 31.05 -27.07
N ILE A 15 -18.95 29.79 -26.67
CA ILE A 15 -17.86 28.85 -26.39
C ILE A 15 -17.19 28.48 -27.71
N ILE A 16 -18.01 28.13 -28.71
CA ILE A 16 -17.54 27.75 -30.04
C ILE A 16 -16.73 28.91 -30.65
N GLN A 17 -17.26 30.14 -30.62
CA GLN A 17 -16.56 31.31 -31.15
C GLN A 17 -15.24 31.60 -30.43
N GLN A 18 -15.17 31.43 -29.10
CA GLN A 18 -13.93 31.65 -28.35
C GLN A 18 -12.85 30.63 -28.74
N LEU A 19 -13.22 29.35 -28.85
CA LEU A 19 -12.28 28.28 -29.23
C LEU A 19 -11.81 28.44 -30.69
N LEU A 20 -12.73 28.78 -31.61
CA LEU A 20 -12.41 29.07 -33.01
C LEU A 20 -11.45 30.25 -33.13
N SER A 21 -11.70 31.33 -32.38
CA SER A 21 -10.87 32.54 -32.40
C SER A 21 -9.46 32.26 -31.89
N ALA A 22 -9.35 31.56 -30.76
CA ALA A 22 -8.07 31.18 -30.17
C ALA A 22 -7.24 30.28 -31.09
N ALA A 23 -7.90 29.33 -31.77
CA ALA A 23 -7.25 28.42 -32.71
C ALA A 23 -7.04 29.00 -34.12
N LYS A 24 -7.65 30.16 -34.43
CA LYS A 24 -7.75 30.72 -35.79
C LYS A 24 -8.30 29.70 -36.80
N SER A 25 -9.35 28.99 -36.41
CA SER A 25 -9.97 27.89 -37.18
C SER A 25 -11.44 28.15 -37.47
N PHE A 26 -12.04 27.31 -38.33
CA PHE A 26 -13.44 27.41 -38.77
C PHE A 26 -14.32 26.25 -38.29
N THR A 27 -13.74 25.20 -37.68
CA THR A 27 -14.49 24.08 -37.10
C THR A 27 -14.03 23.78 -35.69
N LEU A 28 -14.92 23.24 -34.86
CA LEU A 28 -14.61 22.95 -33.46
C LEU A 28 -13.55 21.85 -33.34
N GLU A 29 -13.64 20.79 -34.15
CA GLU A 29 -12.67 19.68 -34.16
C GLU A 29 -11.27 20.18 -34.45
N ALA A 30 -11.10 20.94 -35.54
CA ALA A 30 -9.80 21.49 -35.93
C ALA A 30 -9.29 22.49 -34.89
N SER A 31 -10.20 23.23 -34.22
CA SER A 31 -9.82 24.12 -33.12
C SER A 31 -9.23 23.35 -31.96
N LEU A 32 -9.88 22.26 -31.52
CA LEU A 32 -9.39 21.43 -30.43
C LEU A 32 -8.02 20.84 -30.77
N ASP A 33 -7.83 20.32 -31.98
CA ASP A 33 -6.53 19.76 -32.40
C ASP A 33 -5.40 20.81 -32.35
N ILE A 34 -5.63 22.02 -32.87
CA ILE A 34 -4.66 23.12 -32.84
C ILE A 34 -4.33 23.53 -31.40
N LEU A 35 -5.34 23.66 -30.53
CA LEU A 35 -5.16 24.04 -29.13
C LEU A 35 -4.45 22.94 -28.33
N ILE A 36 -4.71 21.67 -28.63
CA ILE A 36 -4.00 20.53 -28.03
C ILE A 36 -2.52 20.59 -28.39
N GLU A 37 -2.19 20.85 -29.66
CA GLU A 37 -0.79 20.98 -30.09
C GLU A 37 -0.11 22.19 -29.42
N ALA A 38 -0.78 23.34 -29.38
CA ALA A 38 -0.24 24.55 -28.73
C ALA A 38 0.03 24.33 -27.23
N SER A 39 -0.88 23.65 -26.51
CA SER A 39 -0.77 23.41 -25.07
C SER A 39 0.32 22.41 -24.65
N LYS A 40 1.03 21.79 -25.61
CA LYS A 40 2.18 20.90 -25.29
C LYS A 40 3.37 21.68 -24.72
N SER A 41 3.60 22.92 -25.15
CA SER A 41 4.68 23.77 -24.62
C SER A 41 4.23 24.58 -23.41
N THR A 42 5.19 24.95 -22.55
CA THR A 42 4.94 25.84 -21.40
C THR A 42 4.42 27.21 -21.84
N GLU A 43 5.03 27.78 -22.88
CA GLU A 43 4.64 29.07 -23.47
C GLU A 43 3.19 29.03 -24.01
N GLY A 44 2.85 27.98 -24.77
CA GLY A 44 1.49 27.83 -25.30
C GLY A 44 0.44 27.68 -24.19
N ARG A 45 0.76 27.02 -23.07
CA ARG A 45 -0.16 26.96 -21.92
C ARG A 45 -0.38 28.32 -21.29
N SER A 46 0.68 29.10 -21.09
CA SER A 46 0.59 30.47 -20.56
C SER A 46 -0.22 31.40 -21.48
N ASP A 47 0.00 31.30 -22.80
CA ASP A 47 -0.74 32.06 -23.80
C ASP A 47 -2.23 31.71 -23.79
N LEU A 48 -2.57 30.43 -23.73
CA LEU A 48 -3.96 29.98 -23.65
C LEU A 48 -4.61 30.32 -22.32
N ALA A 49 -3.84 30.32 -21.22
CA ALA A 49 -4.30 30.87 -19.95
C ALA A 49 -4.65 32.36 -20.10
N SER A 50 -3.88 33.13 -20.91
CA SER A 50 -4.07 34.59 -21.07
C SER A 50 -5.36 34.92 -21.80
N GLN A 51 -5.78 34.01 -22.67
CA GLN A 51 -7.02 34.07 -23.42
C GLN A 51 -8.21 33.47 -22.66
N ASN A 52 -8.01 33.04 -21.40
CA ASN A 52 -9.03 32.46 -20.54
C ASN A 52 -9.79 31.29 -21.22
N ILE A 53 -9.04 30.36 -21.82
CA ILE A 53 -9.61 29.25 -22.60
C ILE A 53 -10.18 28.14 -21.70
N LEU A 54 -9.60 27.93 -20.51
CA LEU A 54 -9.96 26.83 -19.63
C LEU A 54 -11.46 26.78 -19.24
N PRO A 55 -12.12 27.89 -18.84
CA PRO A 55 -13.55 27.85 -18.52
C PRO A 55 -14.42 27.39 -19.69
N SER A 56 -14.09 27.81 -20.91
CA SER A 56 -14.80 27.42 -22.12
C SER A 56 -14.61 25.94 -22.46
N VAL A 57 -13.43 25.37 -22.15
CA VAL A 57 -13.19 23.92 -22.27
C VAL A 57 -13.98 23.14 -21.21
N LEU A 58 -14.04 23.62 -19.96
CA LEU A 58 -14.83 22.98 -18.89
C LEU A 58 -16.32 22.94 -19.25
N GLU A 59 -16.87 24.07 -19.69
CA GLU A 59 -18.28 24.15 -20.06
C GLU A 59 -18.59 23.30 -21.32
N LEU A 60 -17.68 23.29 -22.30
CA LEU A 60 -17.80 22.40 -23.45
C LEU A 60 -17.90 20.94 -23.03
N ILE A 61 -16.99 20.50 -22.15
CA ILE A 61 -16.96 19.14 -21.63
C ILE A 61 -18.29 18.79 -20.94
N GLN A 62 -18.80 19.68 -20.09
CA GLN A 62 -20.06 19.46 -19.38
C GLN A 62 -21.24 19.26 -20.35
N ARG A 63 -21.29 20.02 -21.45
CA ARG A 63 -22.33 19.85 -22.49
C ARG A 63 -22.16 18.57 -23.30
N LEU A 64 -20.91 18.14 -23.52
CA LEU A 64 -20.62 16.96 -24.33
C LEU A 64 -21.02 15.66 -23.63
N ILE A 65 -21.01 15.62 -22.29
CA ILE A 65 -21.49 14.46 -21.50
C ILE A 65 -22.94 14.12 -21.88
N ASP A 66 -23.80 15.13 -22.06
CA ASP A 66 -25.22 14.95 -22.35
C ASP A 66 -25.51 14.50 -23.80
N THR A 67 -24.53 14.66 -24.71
CA THR A 67 -24.74 14.48 -26.16
C THR A 67 -24.14 13.19 -26.73
N SER A 68 -23.45 12.38 -25.92
CA SER A 68 -22.77 11.14 -26.33
C SER A 68 -21.73 11.32 -27.46
N SER A 69 -21.14 12.51 -27.62
CA SER A 69 -20.09 12.76 -28.62
C SER A 69 -18.70 12.40 -28.09
N GLY A 70 -18.38 11.10 -28.10
CA GLY A 70 -17.16 10.55 -27.51
C GLY A 70 -15.85 11.15 -28.06
N ALA A 71 -15.78 11.44 -29.36
CA ALA A 71 -14.58 11.99 -29.99
C ALA A 71 -14.28 13.43 -29.54
N LEU A 72 -15.30 14.29 -29.51
CA LEU A 72 -15.17 15.67 -29.05
C LEU A 72 -14.88 15.74 -27.55
N LEU A 73 -15.53 14.89 -26.75
CA LEU A 73 -15.28 14.78 -25.31
C LEU A 73 -13.82 14.39 -25.05
N LEU A 74 -13.32 13.40 -25.79
CA LEU A 74 -11.93 12.94 -25.71
C LEU A 74 -10.93 14.05 -26.04
N SER A 75 -11.14 14.78 -27.14
CA SER A 75 -10.25 15.91 -27.51
C SER A 75 -10.32 17.04 -26.48
N SER A 76 -11.50 17.36 -25.96
CA SER A 76 -11.67 18.39 -24.95
C SER A 76 -10.97 18.02 -23.63
N LEU A 77 -11.06 16.76 -23.20
CA LEU A 77 -10.34 16.24 -22.03
C LEU A 77 -8.82 16.26 -22.23
N LYS A 78 -8.32 15.91 -23.42
CA LYS A 78 -6.88 16.01 -23.74
C LYS A 78 -6.40 17.45 -23.62
N LEU A 79 -7.16 18.41 -24.14
CA LEU A 79 -6.85 19.83 -24.03
C LEU A 79 -6.86 20.28 -22.57
N LEU A 80 -7.91 19.96 -21.81
CA LEU A 80 -8.02 20.32 -20.39
C LEU A 80 -6.84 19.80 -19.57
N ARG A 81 -6.46 18.54 -19.77
CA ARG A 81 -5.32 17.89 -19.11
C ARG A 81 -4.01 18.61 -19.41
N ASN A 82 -3.79 19.03 -20.66
CA ASN A 82 -2.62 19.83 -21.02
C ASN A 82 -2.69 21.22 -20.37
N LEU A 83 -3.82 21.92 -20.42
CA LEU A 83 -3.98 23.26 -19.85
C LEU A 83 -3.66 23.30 -18.35
N CYS A 84 -3.98 22.25 -17.59
CA CYS A 84 -3.68 22.16 -16.17
C CYS A 84 -2.24 21.71 -15.85
N ALA A 85 -1.42 21.34 -16.84
CA ALA A 85 -0.09 20.77 -16.62
C ALA A 85 0.96 21.84 -16.25
N GLY A 86 1.12 22.07 -14.94
CA GLY A 86 2.14 22.97 -14.40
C GLY A 86 1.91 24.45 -14.70
N GLU A 87 0.69 24.82 -15.09
CA GLU A 87 0.29 26.21 -15.34
C GLU A 87 -0.64 26.68 -14.20
N ILE A 88 -0.07 27.42 -13.25
CA ILE A 88 -0.74 27.76 -11.98
C ILE A 88 -2.02 28.56 -12.19
N ARG A 89 -2.06 29.45 -13.20
CA ARG A 89 -3.28 30.24 -13.43
C ARG A 89 -4.42 29.36 -13.90
N ASN A 90 -4.15 28.40 -14.77
CA ASN A 90 -5.16 27.45 -15.21
C ASN A 90 -5.61 26.54 -14.07
N GLN A 91 -4.68 26.09 -13.20
CA GLN A 91 -5.00 25.28 -12.03
C GLN A 91 -5.92 26.04 -11.05
N ASN A 92 -5.64 27.31 -10.78
CA ASN A 92 -6.49 28.16 -9.95
C ASN A 92 -7.89 28.34 -10.56
N VAL A 93 -7.95 28.73 -11.84
CA VAL A 93 -9.23 28.93 -12.55
C VAL A 93 -10.03 27.62 -12.61
N PHE A 94 -9.37 26.48 -12.74
CA PHE A 94 -10.03 25.17 -12.70
C PHE A 94 -10.77 24.94 -11.38
N ILE A 95 -10.18 25.31 -10.23
CA ILE A 95 -10.86 25.24 -8.93
C ILE A 95 -12.00 26.25 -8.84
N GLU A 96 -11.76 27.50 -9.23
CA GLU A 96 -12.75 28.59 -9.20
C GLU A 96 -14.01 28.27 -10.04
N GLN A 97 -13.85 27.54 -11.14
CA GLN A 97 -14.93 27.16 -12.06
C GLN A 97 -15.54 25.78 -11.74
N SER A 98 -15.35 25.26 -10.52
CA SER A 98 -15.86 23.94 -10.12
C SER A 98 -15.42 22.80 -11.06
N GLY A 99 -14.21 22.91 -11.62
CA GLY A 99 -13.66 21.95 -12.58
C GLY A 99 -13.54 20.54 -11.98
N VAL A 100 -13.32 20.43 -10.67
CA VAL A 100 -13.33 19.13 -9.97
C VAL A 100 -14.70 18.45 -10.11
N GLY A 101 -15.79 19.21 -9.95
CA GLY A 101 -17.16 18.70 -10.10
C GLY A 101 -17.45 18.27 -11.53
N VAL A 102 -16.96 19.02 -12.52
CA VAL A 102 -17.07 18.64 -13.94
C VAL A 102 -16.35 17.32 -14.19
N VAL A 103 -15.09 17.18 -13.74
CA VAL A 103 -14.33 15.93 -13.91
C VAL A 103 -14.98 14.77 -13.15
N SER A 104 -15.48 15.03 -11.94
CA SER A 104 -16.25 14.07 -11.13
C SER A 104 -17.44 13.50 -11.91
N SER A 105 -18.26 14.35 -12.54
CA SER A 105 -19.40 13.90 -13.37
C SER A 105 -18.96 13.05 -14.57
N ILE A 106 -17.83 13.39 -15.21
CA ILE A 106 -17.28 12.61 -16.32
C ILE A 106 -16.82 11.24 -15.85
N LEU A 107 -16.14 11.17 -14.70
CA LEU A 107 -15.71 9.92 -14.13
C LEU A 107 -16.93 9.05 -13.84
N GLN A 108 -17.93 9.56 -13.12
CA GLN A 108 -19.17 8.82 -12.87
C GLN A 108 -19.84 8.33 -14.17
N TYR A 109 -19.97 9.21 -15.17
CA TYR A 109 -20.51 8.85 -16.48
C TYR A 109 -19.73 7.70 -17.11
N ALA A 110 -18.40 7.81 -17.22
CA ALA A 110 -17.55 6.82 -17.87
C ALA A 110 -17.49 5.49 -17.10
N MET A 111 -17.68 5.52 -15.78
CA MET A 111 -17.60 4.35 -14.89
C MET A 111 -18.90 3.56 -14.81
N LEU A 112 -20.04 4.21 -15.01
CA LEU A 112 -21.38 3.59 -14.93
C LEU A 112 -21.88 3.02 -16.27
N MET A 113 -21.08 3.11 -17.33
CA MET A 113 -21.37 2.48 -18.62
C MET A 113 -21.30 0.95 -18.52
N CYS A 114 -22.06 0.23 -19.38
CA CYS A 114 -21.98 -1.24 -19.46
C CYS A 114 -20.56 -1.76 -19.75
N ASP A 115 -19.75 -0.95 -20.44
CA ASP A 115 -18.31 -1.13 -20.62
C ASP A 115 -17.63 0.20 -20.23
N PRO A 116 -16.91 0.27 -19.09
CA PRO A 116 -16.30 1.51 -18.63
C PRO A 116 -15.30 2.09 -19.65
N ASP A 117 -15.42 3.38 -19.98
CA ASP A 117 -14.49 4.04 -20.90
C ASP A 117 -13.18 4.40 -20.18
N ILE A 118 -12.25 3.44 -20.21
CA ILE A 118 -10.93 3.54 -19.55
C ILE A 118 -10.14 4.76 -20.03
N VAL A 119 -10.29 5.15 -21.30
CA VAL A 119 -9.52 6.26 -21.87
C VAL A 119 -10.01 7.59 -21.28
N ILE A 120 -11.32 7.75 -21.16
CA ILE A 120 -11.93 8.92 -20.51
C ILE A 120 -11.60 8.95 -19.01
N ILE A 121 -11.74 7.81 -18.32
CA ILE A 121 -11.40 7.67 -16.90
C ILE A 121 -9.96 8.10 -16.65
N ARG A 122 -9.00 7.55 -17.42
CA ARG A 122 -7.58 7.89 -17.34
C ARG A 122 -7.35 9.38 -17.55
N LEU A 123 -7.94 9.99 -18.58
CA LEU A 123 -7.74 11.41 -18.87
C LEU A 123 -8.30 12.31 -17.77
N GLY A 124 -9.51 12.03 -17.27
CA GLY A 124 -10.10 12.77 -16.16
C GLY A 124 -9.22 12.74 -14.93
N LEU A 125 -8.64 11.57 -14.62
CA LEU A 125 -7.74 11.43 -13.48
C LEU A 125 -6.39 12.11 -13.69
N GLN A 126 -5.84 12.10 -14.91
CA GLN A 126 -4.64 12.86 -15.25
C GLN A 126 -4.86 14.38 -15.11
N VAL A 127 -6.07 14.89 -15.39
CA VAL A 127 -6.42 16.30 -15.09
C VAL A 127 -6.30 16.55 -13.58
N LEU A 128 -6.95 15.72 -12.76
CA LEU A 128 -6.93 15.87 -11.29
C LEU A 128 -5.51 15.76 -10.72
N ALA A 129 -4.69 14.84 -11.25
CA ALA A 129 -3.28 14.71 -10.87
C ALA A 129 -2.48 15.97 -11.24
N ASN A 130 -2.69 16.54 -12.42
CA ASN A 130 -2.02 17.78 -12.80
C ASN A 130 -2.42 18.96 -11.91
N VAL A 131 -3.68 19.02 -11.49
CA VAL A 131 -4.18 20.07 -10.59
C VAL A 131 -3.71 19.87 -9.14
N SER A 132 -3.65 18.63 -8.66
CA SER A 132 -3.21 18.32 -7.28
C SER A 132 -1.75 18.70 -7.01
N LEU A 133 -0.92 18.76 -8.05
CA LEU A 133 0.48 19.20 -7.97
C LEU A 133 0.65 20.71 -7.73
N ALA A 134 -0.41 21.51 -7.80
CA ALA A 134 -0.36 22.97 -7.64
C ALA A 134 -0.17 23.42 -6.18
N GLY A 135 -0.66 22.64 -5.19
CA GLY A 135 -0.54 22.95 -3.77
C GLY A 135 -1.72 22.45 -2.94
N GLU A 136 -1.64 22.68 -1.62
CA GLU A 136 -2.58 22.15 -0.62
C GLU A 136 -4.04 22.58 -0.88
N GLU A 137 -4.29 23.83 -1.25
CA GLU A 137 -5.63 24.35 -1.53
C GLU A 137 -6.34 23.55 -2.65
N HIS A 138 -5.61 23.23 -3.71
CA HIS A 138 -6.12 22.45 -4.84
C HIS A 138 -6.41 21.01 -4.44
N GLN A 139 -5.53 20.42 -3.63
CA GLN A 139 -5.70 19.08 -3.09
C GLN A 139 -6.96 19.00 -2.22
N GLN A 140 -7.17 19.99 -1.33
CA GLN A 140 -8.38 20.08 -0.51
C GLN A 140 -9.66 20.25 -1.35
N ALA A 141 -9.61 21.04 -2.42
CA ALA A 141 -10.76 21.20 -3.32
C ALA A 141 -11.09 19.91 -4.08
N ILE A 142 -10.07 19.21 -4.60
CA ILE A 142 -10.20 17.87 -5.20
C ILE A 142 -10.83 16.91 -4.20
N TRP A 143 -10.36 16.98 -2.96
CA TRP A 143 -10.81 16.11 -1.88
C TRP A 143 -12.28 16.30 -1.53
N ARG A 144 -12.71 17.54 -1.26
CA ARG A 144 -14.08 17.84 -0.84
C ARG A 144 -15.14 17.35 -1.83
N GLU A 145 -14.78 17.32 -3.11
CA GLU A 145 -15.71 16.95 -4.18
C GLU A 145 -15.69 15.45 -4.50
N LEU A 146 -14.52 14.82 -4.53
CA LEU A 146 -14.40 13.41 -4.94
C LEU A 146 -14.58 12.45 -3.78
N PHE A 147 -14.32 12.90 -2.56
CA PHE A 147 -14.36 12.04 -1.41
C PHE A 147 -15.77 11.94 -0.80
N PRO A 148 -16.26 10.72 -0.51
CA PRO A 148 -15.60 9.43 -0.69
C PRO A 148 -15.95 8.70 -1.99
N ASP A 149 -17.09 9.03 -2.59
CA ASP A 149 -17.85 8.05 -3.38
C ASP A 149 -17.16 7.79 -4.71
N ASN A 150 -16.56 8.83 -5.29
CA ASN A 150 -15.81 8.70 -6.53
C ASN A 150 -14.48 7.96 -6.32
N PHE A 151 -13.82 8.14 -5.17
CA PHE A 151 -12.63 7.34 -4.84
C PHE A 151 -12.95 5.87 -4.63
N VAL A 152 -14.09 5.56 -3.99
CA VAL A 152 -14.59 4.19 -3.86
C VAL A 152 -14.89 3.60 -5.24
N LEU A 153 -15.55 4.38 -6.12
CA LEU A 153 -15.83 3.96 -7.49
C LEU A 153 -14.54 3.70 -8.29
N LEU A 154 -13.52 4.57 -8.14
CA LEU A 154 -12.20 4.39 -8.75
C LEU A 154 -11.54 3.10 -8.27
N ALA A 155 -11.50 2.86 -6.96
CA ALA A 155 -10.91 1.66 -6.38
C ALA A 155 -11.61 0.36 -6.83
N ARG A 156 -12.89 0.42 -7.21
CA ARG A 156 -13.67 -0.72 -7.71
C ARG A 156 -13.36 -1.10 -9.15
N ILE A 157 -12.79 -0.21 -9.97
CA ILE A 157 -12.43 -0.50 -11.39
C ILE A 157 -11.05 -1.19 -11.44
N ARG A 158 -10.92 -2.25 -10.62
CA ARG A 158 -9.73 -3.06 -10.25
C ARG A 158 -8.81 -3.53 -11.39
N TYR A 159 -9.11 -3.25 -12.65
CA TYR A 159 -8.46 -3.87 -13.80
C TYR A 159 -7.77 -2.94 -14.79
N PHE A 160 -7.98 -1.62 -14.74
CA PHE A 160 -7.45 -0.76 -15.81
C PHE A 160 -6.93 0.59 -15.29
N GLY A 161 -5.60 0.71 -15.12
CA GLY A 161 -4.91 1.99 -14.95
C GLY A 161 -4.20 2.22 -13.61
N PHE A 162 -4.36 1.35 -12.61
CA PHE A 162 -3.69 1.50 -11.30
C PHE A 162 -2.18 1.22 -11.31
N GLY A 163 -1.63 0.72 -12.43
CA GLY A 163 -0.18 0.64 -12.65
C GLY A 163 0.45 1.96 -13.12
N GLU A 164 -0.31 3.06 -13.18
CA GLU A 164 0.19 4.37 -13.60
C GLU A 164 0.66 5.21 -12.43
N ASP A 165 1.81 5.85 -12.59
CA ASP A 165 2.49 6.64 -11.55
C ASP A 165 1.60 7.72 -10.93
N TRP A 166 0.64 8.27 -11.68
CA TRP A 166 -0.25 9.32 -11.17
C TRP A 166 -1.21 8.82 -10.09
N VAL A 167 -1.63 7.54 -10.12
CA VAL A 167 -2.46 6.95 -9.05
C VAL A 167 -1.64 6.81 -7.78
N LYS A 168 -0.40 6.32 -7.92
CA LYS A 168 0.54 6.22 -6.81
C LYS A 168 0.80 7.59 -6.19
N LEU A 169 0.99 8.62 -7.00
CA LEU A 169 1.13 10.01 -6.53
C LEU A 169 -0.11 10.49 -5.76
N LEU A 170 -1.31 10.26 -6.29
CA LEU A 170 -2.56 10.69 -5.65
C LEU A 170 -2.79 9.95 -4.32
N LEU A 171 -2.62 8.63 -4.30
CA LEU A 171 -2.77 7.82 -3.09
C LEU A 171 -1.67 8.11 -2.06
N SER A 172 -0.44 8.38 -2.49
CA SER A 172 0.64 8.82 -1.61
C SER A 172 0.23 10.07 -0.83
N ARG A 173 -0.30 11.08 -1.51
CA ARG A 173 -0.76 12.32 -0.85
C ARG A 173 -1.94 12.03 0.09
N ILE A 174 -2.99 11.36 -0.42
CA ILE A 174 -4.24 11.13 0.34
C ILE A 174 -4.03 10.24 1.57
N CYS A 175 -3.28 9.16 1.43
CA CYS A 175 -3.23 8.12 2.45
C CYS A 175 -2.04 8.25 3.38
N LEU A 176 -0.92 8.82 2.90
CA LEU A 176 0.33 8.86 3.66
C LEU A 176 0.72 10.27 4.12
N GLU A 177 0.19 11.32 3.50
CA GLU A 177 0.52 12.70 3.89
C GLU A 177 -0.69 13.42 4.53
N GLU A 178 -1.91 13.00 4.19
CA GLU A 178 -3.17 13.54 4.71
C GLU A 178 -3.90 12.56 5.66
N PRO A 179 -4.80 13.04 6.56
CA PRO A 179 -5.46 12.21 7.58
C PRO A 179 -6.63 11.37 7.03
N TYR A 180 -6.66 11.09 5.73
CA TYR A 180 -7.84 10.57 5.06
C TYR A 180 -7.87 9.06 4.86
N PHE A 181 -6.74 8.37 5.08
CA PHE A 181 -6.66 6.93 4.95
C PHE A 181 -7.74 6.16 5.74
N PRO A 182 -7.97 6.42 7.04
CA PRO A 182 -8.95 5.64 7.80
C PRO A 182 -10.36 5.73 7.22
N LEU A 183 -10.75 6.93 6.77
CA LEU A 183 -12.06 7.21 6.21
C LEU A 183 -12.24 6.61 4.82
N LEU A 184 -11.20 6.62 3.99
CA LEU A 184 -11.20 5.95 2.69
C LEU A 184 -11.31 4.44 2.89
N PHE A 185 -10.46 3.88 3.77
CA PHE A 185 -10.43 2.45 4.04
C PHE A 185 -11.78 1.94 4.56
N SER A 186 -12.44 2.66 5.48
CA SER A 186 -13.75 2.26 6.01
C SER A 186 -14.85 2.29 4.95
N LYS A 187 -14.82 3.24 4.01
CA LYS A 187 -15.86 3.37 2.97
C LYS A 187 -15.70 2.37 1.83
N LEU A 188 -14.53 1.75 1.72
CA LEU A 188 -14.32 0.61 0.82
C LEU A 188 -14.92 -0.69 1.37
N CYS A 189 -15.33 -0.76 2.65
CA CYS A 189 -16.07 -1.92 3.16
C CYS A 189 -17.35 -2.16 2.35
N PRO A 190 -17.81 -3.42 2.24
CA PRO A 190 -19.11 -3.70 1.62
C PRO A 190 -20.21 -3.00 2.42
N VAL A 191 -21.09 -2.25 1.75
CA VAL A 191 -22.34 -1.80 2.37
C VAL A 191 -23.29 -3.00 2.30
N ASP A 192 -23.57 -3.62 3.44
CA ASP A 192 -24.63 -4.63 3.55
C ASP A 192 -25.98 -3.96 3.23
N ASN A 193 -26.43 -4.06 1.98
CA ASN A 193 -27.77 -3.64 1.56
C ASN A 193 -28.87 -4.62 2.05
N SER A 194 -28.60 -5.42 3.09
CA SER A 194 -29.52 -6.46 3.55
C SER A 194 -29.63 -6.51 5.07
N LYS A 195 -29.84 -5.38 5.75
CA LYS A 195 -30.36 -5.39 7.12
C LYS A 195 -31.41 -4.29 7.31
N ASP A 196 -32.58 -4.50 6.70
CA ASP A 196 -33.81 -4.05 7.32
C ASP A 196 -33.96 -4.80 8.66
N GLY A 197 -33.68 -4.09 9.75
CA GLY A 197 -34.16 -4.40 11.09
C GLY A 197 -33.88 -5.79 11.63
N GLU A 198 -32.66 -6.06 12.09
CA GLU A 198 -32.46 -6.87 13.30
C GLU A 198 -31.06 -6.63 13.87
N LYS A 199 -31.02 -6.20 15.14
CA LYS A 199 -29.77 -6.03 15.90
C LYS A 199 -29.13 -7.40 16.04
N VAL A 200 -28.05 -7.64 15.30
CA VAL A 200 -27.14 -8.77 15.52
C VAL A 200 -25.88 -8.21 16.16
N GLU A 201 -25.72 -8.49 17.45
CA GLU A 201 -24.51 -8.26 18.24
C GLU A 201 -23.42 -9.27 17.85
N SER A 202 -22.92 -9.15 16.62
CA SER A 202 -21.60 -9.62 16.18
C SER A 202 -21.37 -9.06 14.78
N GLU A 203 -20.69 -7.92 14.67
CA GLU A 203 -20.17 -7.47 13.38
C GLU A 203 -19.11 -8.50 12.94
N ASP A 204 -19.49 -9.42 12.05
CA ASP A 204 -18.52 -10.28 11.36
C ASP A 204 -17.56 -9.36 10.58
N VAL A 205 -16.35 -9.21 11.09
CA VAL A 205 -15.30 -8.41 10.45
C VAL A 205 -15.03 -9.02 9.08
N SER A 206 -15.42 -8.34 8.01
CA SER A 206 -15.14 -8.76 6.65
C SER A 206 -14.43 -7.63 5.90
N PHE A 207 -13.45 -8.01 5.09
CA PHE A 207 -12.74 -7.06 4.23
C PHE A 207 -13.22 -7.19 2.80
N SER A 208 -13.36 -6.05 2.14
CA SER A 208 -13.60 -6.02 0.70
C SER A 208 -12.30 -6.22 -0.05
N SER A 209 -12.47 -6.66 -1.29
CA SER A 209 -11.36 -6.87 -2.19
C SER A 209 -10.66 -5.53 -2.49
N GLU A 210 -11.41 -4.45 -2.56
CA GLU A 210 -10.96 -3.07 -2.76
C GLU A 210 -10.04 -2.60 -1.62
N GLN A 211 -10.33 -2.99 -0.36
CA GLN A 211 -9.46 -2.71 0.77
C GLN A 211 -8.11 -3.42 0.66
N ALA A 212 -8.11 -4.71 0.28
CA ALA A 212 -6.86 -5.44 0.04
C ALA A 212 -6.02 -4.76 -1.05
N PHE A 213 -6.68 -4.34 -2.13
CA PHE A 213 -6.03 -3.67 -3.25
C PHE A 213 -5.44 -2.31 -2.87
N LEU A 214 -6.17 -1.50 -2.10
CA LEU A 214 -5.65 -0.23 -1.56
C LEU A 214 -4.37 -0.47 -0.75
N LEU A 215 -4.36 -1.46 0.15
CA LEU A 215 -3.18 -1.79 0.95
C LEU A 215 -1.99 -2.24 0.10
N THR A 216 -2.22 -2.99 -1.00
CA THR A 216 -1.16 -3.34 -1.94
C THR A 216 -0.47 -2.09 -2.47
N ILE A 217 -1.22 -1.15 -3.03
CA ILE A 217 -0.65 0.07 -3.64
C ILE A 217 0.03 0.94 -2.59
N ILE A 218 -0.58 1.09 -1.41
CA ILE A 218 0.03 1.85 -0.31
C ILE A 218 1.34 1.20 0.17
N SER A 219 1.40 -0.13 0.22
CA SER A 219 2.63 -0.85 0.56
C SER A 219 3.74 -0.63 -0.48
N GLU A 220 3.41 -0.61 -1.77
CA GLU A 220 4.37 -0.32 -2.84
C GLU A 220 4.90 1.11 -2.75
N ILE A 221 4.01 2.10 -2.58
CA ILE A 221 4.39 3.52 -2.47
C ILE A 221 5.35 3.73 -1.29
N LEU A 222 4.99 3.20 -0.12
CA LEU A 222 5.80 3.38 1.08
C LEU A 222 7.16 2.69 0.96
N ASN A 223 7.21 1.55 0.27
CA ASN A 223 8.45 0.83 0.00
C ASN A 223 9.36 1.59 -0.97
N GLU A 224 8.81 2.11 -2.08
CA GLU A 224 9.55 2.84 -3.11
C GLU A 224 10.07 4.19 -2.60
N ARG A 225 9.30 4.87 -1.74
CA ARG A 225 9.61 6.22 -1.21
C ARG A 225 10.04 6.19 0.26
N ILE A 226 10.68 5.11 0.67
CA ILE A 226 11.08 4.92 2.06
C ILE A 226 12.10 5.99 2.48
N GLY A 227 11.69 6.85 3.43
CA GLY A 227 12.51 7.97 3.92
C GLY A 227 12.17 9.34 3.33
N ASP A 228 11.34 9.42 2.28
CA ASP A 228 10.83 10.69 1.76
C ASP A 228 9.49 11.09 2.39
N ILE A 229 8.76 10.09 2.91
CA ILE A 229 7.41 10.25 3.48
C ILE A 229 7.49 10.16 5.00
N THR A 230 7.01 11.20 5.68
CA THR A 230 6.79 11.17 7.14
C THR A 230 5.43 10.55 7.41
N VAL A 231 5.40 9.39 8.05
CA VAL A 231 4.15 8.66 8.28
C VAL A 231 3.36 9.26 9.45
N PRO A 232 2.08 9.63 9.27
CA PRO A 232 1.23 10.11 10.35
C PRO A 232 0.93 9.03 11.39
N ASN A 233 0.89 9.42 12.67
CA ASN A 233 0.59 8.50 13.78
C ASN A 233 -0.80 7.85 13.66
N ASP A 234 -1.78 8.60 13.16
CA ASP A 234 -3.13 8.09 12.91
C ASP A 234 -3.16 7.02 11.81
N PHE A 235 -2.35 7.20 10.76
CA PHE A 235 -2.19 6.20 9.71
C PHE A 235 -1.56 4.92 10.28
N ALA A 236 -0.43 5.04 10.99
CA ALA A 236 0.25 3.88 11.59
C ALA A 236 -0.68 3.11 12.54
N SER A 237 -1.38 3.82 13.41
CA SER A 237 -2.36 3.23 14.34
C SER A 237 -3.52 2.56 13.62
N CYS A 238 -4.01 3.15 12.52
CA CYS A 238 -5.06 2.57 11.70
C CYS A 238 -4.61 1.27 11.03
N VAL A 239 -3.43 1.26 10.40
CA VAL A 239 -2.87 0.06 9.76
C VAL A 239 -2.66 -1.06 10.78
N PHE A 240 -2.19 -0.73 11.99
CA PHE A 240 -2.04 -1.73 13.05
C PHE A 240 -3.38 -2.33 13.49
N ARG A 241 -4.44 -1.52 13.63
CA ARG A 241 -5.78 -2.02 13.91
C ARG A 241 -6.31 -2.92 12.78
N ILE A 242 -6.06 -2.56 11.52
CA ILE A 242 -6.39 -3.40 10.36
C ILE A 242 -5.67 -4.74 10.43
N PHE A 243 -4.37 -4.75 10.77
CA PHE A 243 -3.60 -5.97 10.98
C PHE A 243 -4.21 -6.83 12.09
N GLN A 244 -4.58 -6.25 13.23
CA GLN A 244 -5.25 -6.97 14.33
C GLN A 244 -6.60 -7.56 13.91
N SER A 245 -7.44 -6.79 13.24
CA SER A 245 -8.75 -7.22 12.74
C SER A 245 -8.65 -8.31 11.68
N SER A 246 -7.62 -8.29 10.83
CA SER A 246 -7.38 -9.37 9.87
C SER A 246 -6.93 -10.66 10.57
N LEU A 247 -6.11 -10.59 11.62
CA LEU A 247 -5.72 -11.79 12.38
C LEU A 247 -6.89 -12.54 13.01
N SER A 248 -7.96 -11.85 13.43
CA SER A 248 -9.12 -12.51 14.08
C SER A 248 -9.95 -13.36 13.14
N ILE A 249 -9.84 -13.16 11.83
CA ILE A 249 -10.66 -13.84 10.81
C ILE A 249 -9.87 -14.83 9.94
N ILE A 250 -8.56 -14.93 10.16
CA ILE A 250 -7.68 -15.80 9.38
C ILE A 250 -7.74 -17.23 9.88
N ASP A 251 -7.98 -18.15 8.96
CA ASP A 251 -7.82 -19.58 9.22
C ASP A 251 -6.33 -19.96 9.11
N PHE A 252 -5.75 -20.37 10.24
CA PHE A 252 -4.36 -20.83 10.34
C PHE A 252 -4.21 -22.35 10.12
N THR A 253 -5.23 -23.04 9.58
CA THR A 253 -5.19 -24.49 9.35
C THR A 253 -4.59 -24.90 8.01
N PRO A 254 -4.88 -24.30 6.84
CA PRO A 254 -4.29 -24.75 5.58
C PRO A 254 -2.84 -24.26 5.41
N ILE A 255 -2.02 -25.06 4.72
CA ILE A 255 -0.70 -24.57 4.26
C ILE A 255 -0.95 -23.71 3.03
N CYS A 256 -0.78 -22.40 3.15
CA CYS A 256 -0.76 -21.51 2.00
C CYS A 256 0.63 -21.52 1.36
N LYS A 257 0.69 -21.92 0.08
CA LYS A 257 1.94 -21.94 -0.71
C LYS A 257 2.14 -20.66 -1.53
N CYS A 258 1.14 -19.79 -1.58
CA CYS A 258 1.19 -18.55 -2.35
C CYS A 258 1.97 -17.48 -1.57
N SER A 259 2.80 -16.71 -2.30
CA SER A 259 3.27 -15.42 -1.80
C SER A 259 2.16 -14.38 -2.01
N LEU A 260 2.28 -13.20 -1.40
CA LEU A 260 1.34 -12.11 -1.66
C LEU A 260 1.45 -11.64 -3.13
N PRO A 261 0.32 -11.31 -3.79
CA PRO A 261 -1.06 -11.54 -3.34
C PRO A 261 -1.44 -13.03 -3.43
N THR A 262 -2.17 -13.51 -2.43
CA THR A 262 -2.61 -14.90 -2.29
C THR A 262 -3.93 -15.21 -3.00
N GLY A 263 -4.70 -14.18 -3.35
CA GLY A 263 -6.05 -14.32 -3.90
C GLY A 263 -7.15 -14.48 -2.84
N THR A 264 -6.78 -14.50 -1.54
CA THR A 264 -7.74 -14.43 -0.44
C THR A 264 -7.69 -13.05 0.19
N THR A 265 -8.79 -12.29 0.09
CA THR A 265 -8.87 -10.90 0.55
C THR A 265 -8.35 -10.71 1.99
N ALA A 266 -8.80 -11.54 2.94
CA ALA A 266 -8.38 -11.43 4.34
C ALA A 266 -6.87 -11.64 4.52
N VAL A 267 -6.28 -12.61 3.81
CA VAL A 267 -4.85 -12.92 3.87
C VAL A 267 -4.04 -11.81 3.22
N ASP A 268 -4.54 -11.22 2.14
CA ASP A 268 -3.88 -10.11 1.46
C ASP A 268 -3.90 -8.84 2.32
N VAL A 269 -5.03 -8.52 2.96
CA VAL A 269 -5.12 -7.44 3.96
C VAL A 269 -4.12 -7.66 5.10
N LEU A 270 -4.05 -8.88 5.65
CA LEU A 270 -3.08 -9.24 6.68
C LEU A 270 -1.63 -9.02 6.22
N GLY A 271 -1.29 -9.52 5.04
CA GLY A 271 0.07 -9.48 4.51
C GLY A 271 0.53 -8.07 4.15
N TYR A 272 -0.31 -7.30 3.44
CA TYR A 272 0.04 -5.93 3.06
C TYR A 272 0.02 -4.96 4.23
N SER A 273 -0.87 -5.13 5.22
CA SER A 273 -0.79 -4.36 6.47
C SER A 273 0.52 -4.63 7.21
N LEU A 274 0.97 -5.90 7.28
CA LEU A 274 2.26 -6.26 7.86
C LEU A 274 3.46 -5.67 7.08
N ALA A 275 3.39 -5.65 5.74
CA ALA A 275 4.40 -5.02 4.90
C ALA A 275 4.50 -3.50 5.14
N ILE A 276 3.35 -2.82 5.27
CA ILE A 276 3.32 -1.39 5.62
C ILE A 276 3.93 -1.16 7.01
N LEU A 277 3.56 -1.96 8.02
CA LEU A 277 4.15 -1.86 9.37
C LEU A 277 5.68 -2.06 9.37
N ARG A 278 6.19 -2.97 8.52
CA ARG A 278 7.64 -3.18 8.36
C ARG A 278 8.33 -1.91 7.86
N ASP A 279 7.73 -1.27 6.86
CA ASP A 279 8.30 -0.08 6.22
C ASP A 279 8.17 1.15 7.11
N ILE A 280 7.11 1.25 7.93
CA ILE A 280 7.00 2.24 9.03
C ILE A 280 8.14 2.02 10.04
N CYS A 281 8.32 0.79 10.55
CA CYS A 281 9.40 0.52 11.52
C CYS A 281 10.81 0.70 10.94
N ALA A 282 10.98 0.67 9.62
CA ALA A 282 12.26 0.90 8.94
C ALA A 282 12.61 2.40 8.84
N GLN A 283 11.67 3.31 9.11
CA GLN A 283 11.96 4.73 9.18
C GLN A 283 12.88 4.96 10.41
N ASP A 284 14.15 5.22 10.12
CA ASP A 284 15.11 5.69 11.12
C ASP A 284 14.57 7.05 11.60
N GLY A 285 14.45 7.26 12.92
CA GLY A 285 13.84 8.44 13.57
C GLY A 285 14.58 9.75 13.30
N ARG A 286 14.74 10.08 12.03
CA ARG A 286 15.55 11.17 11.47
C ARG A 286 14.92 12.53 11.76
N HIS A 287 13.66 12.57 12.17
CA HIS A 287 12.97 13.76 12.66
C HIS A 287 13.01 13.79 14.19
N LYS A 288 14.16 14.24 14.74
CA LYS A 288 14.38 14.40 16.18
C LYS A 288 13.46 15.46 16.86
N ASP A 289 12.62 16.14 16.08
CA ASP A 289 11.80 17.26 16.54
C ASP A 289 10.32 16.89 16.78
N ILE A 290 9.91 15.62 16.59
CA ILE A 290 8.53 15.16 16.84
C ILE A 290 8.47 14.40 18.17
N SER A 291 7.51 14.76 19.02
CA SER A 291 7.36 14.30 20.41
C SER A 291 7.08 12.79 20.57
N GLU A 292 6.59 12.10 19.52
CA GLU A 292 6.42 10.64 19.47
C GLU A 292 6.57 10.17 18.01
N ASP A 293 7.53 9.27 17.76
CA ASP A 293 7.71 8.60 16.46
C ASP A 293 6.55 7.60 16.23
N ALA A 294 6.12 7.42 14.99
CA ALA A 294 5.05 6.47 14.63
C ALA A 294 5.33 5.05 15.15
N VAL A 295 6.63 4.68 15.24
CA VAL A 295 7.07 3.42 15.84
C VAL A 295 6.74 3.34 17.33
N ASP A 296 6.93 4.42 18.09
CA ASP A 296 6.63 4.45 19.53
C ASP A 296 5.12 4.34 19.80
N VAL A 297 4.29 4.92 18.94
CA VAL A 297 2.83 4.74 18.97
C VAL A 297 2.47 3.27 18.74
N LEU A 298 3.04 2.63 17.72
CA LEU A 298 2.82 1.20 17.44
C LEU A 298 3.25 0.30 18.60
N LEU A 299 4.39 0.60 19.22
CA LEU A 299 4.90 -0.13 20.39
C LEU A 299 3.95 0.02 21.59
N SER A 300 3.45 1.24 21.84
CA SER A 300 2.48 1.53 22.91
C SER A 300 1.14 0.83 22.70
N LEU A 301 0.75 0.60 21.44
CA LEU A 301 -0.44 -0.19 21.08
C LEU A 301 -0.21 -1.72 21.20
N GLY A 302 1.01 -2.17 21.53
CA GLY A 302 1.32 -3.58 21.75
C GLY A 302 1.76 -4.35 20.50
N LEU A 303 2.27 -3.67 19.46
CA LEU A 303 2.79 -4.31 18.26
C LEU A 303 3.79 -5.42 18.58
N LEU A 304 4.75 -5.15 19.46
CA LEU A 304 5.81 -6.11 19.77
C LEU A 304 5.28 -7.38 20.45
N ASP A 305 4.36 -7.23 21.40
CA ASP A 305 3.74 -8.36 22.10
C ASP A 305 2.95 -9.25 21.15
N LEU A 306 2.19 -8.63 20.24
CA LEU A 306 1.44 -9.34 19.22
C LEU A 306 2.37 -10.14 18.31
N LEU A 307 3.42 -9.51 17.77
CA LEU A 307 4.33 -10.15 16.82
C LEU A 307 5.15 -11.29 17.45
N LEU A 308 5.67 -11.10 18.67
CA LEU A 308 6.34 -12.17 19.42
C LEU A 308 5.37 -13.31 19.76
N GLY A 309 4.13 -12.98 20.12
CA GLY A 309 3.05 -13.96 20.34
C GLY A 309 2.77 -14.78 19.07
N LEU A 310 2.68 -14.14 17.91
CA LEU A 310 2.49 -14.82 16.63
C LEU A 310 3.64 -15.77 16.30
N LEU A 311 4.90 -15.35 16.46
CA LEU A 311 6.06 -16.21 16.18
C LEU A 311 6.10 -17.48 17.05
N ARG A 312 5.62 -17.39 18.29
CA ARG A 312 5.52 -18.51 19.24
C ARG A 312 4.38 -19.47 18.89
N ASN A 313 3.27 -18.93 18.38
CA ASN A 313 2.06 -19.71 18.12
C ASN A 313 2.06 -20.37 16.73
N VAL A 314 2.83 -19.82 15.79
CA VAL A 314 3.02 -20.40 14.45
C VAL A 314 4.07 -21.51 14.50
N GLU A 315 3.91 -22.55 13.68
CA GLU A 315 4.88 -23.64 13.55
C GLU A 315 6.31 -23.12 13.37
N PRO A 316 7.29 -23.62 14.16
CA PRO A 316 8.68 -23.19 14.03
C PRO A 316 9.26 -23.58 12.66
N PRO A 317 10.37 -22.94 12.23
CA PRO A 317 11.06 -23.32 10.99
C PRO A 317 11.37 -24.81 10.95
N ALA A 318 11.34 -25.42 9.76
CA ALA A 318 11.40 -26.88 9.63
C ALA A 318 12.61 -27.52 10.35
N MET A 319 13.79 -26.90 10.26
CA MET A 319 15.00 -27.35 10.97
C MET A 319 14.85 -27.29 12.49
N ILE A 320 14.26 -26.22 13.02
CA ILE A 320 14.01 -26.06 14.46
C ILE A 320 12.96 -27.07 14.94
N LYS A 321 11.90 -27.29 14.15
CA LYS A 321 10.88 -28.30 14.43
C LYS A 321 11.50 -29.69 14.58
N LYS A 322 12.39 -30.09 13.67
CA LYS A 322 13.12 -31.37 13.74
C LYS A 322 14.01 -31.44 14.99
N ALA A 323 14.74 -30.37 15.29
CA ALA A 323 15.60 -30.28 16.47
C ALA A 323 14.82 -30.49 17.78
N LEU A 324 13.67 -29.81 17.92
CA LEU A 324 12.80 -29.92 19.08
C LEU A 324 12.23 -31.34 19.22
N GLN A 325 11.81 -31.96 18.10
CA GLN A 325 11.33 -33.34 18.10
C GLN A 325 12.39 -34.37 18.48
N GLN A 326 13.66 -34.14 18.11
CA GLN A 326 14.78 -35.00 18.50
C GLN A 326 15.06 -34.88 20.01
N ALA A 327 14.99 -33.67 20.57
CA ALA A 327 15.15 -33.44 22.01
C ALA A 327 13.96 -33.99 22.85
N GLU A 328 12.72 -33.88 22.35
CA GLU A 328 11.53 -34.35 23.06
C GLU A 328 11.34 -35.88 23.08
N ASN A 329 12.08 -36.64 22.26
CA ASN A 329 12.05 -38.10 22.31
C ASN A 329 12.59 -38.67 23.63
N GLU A 330 13.19 -37.84 24.50
CA GLU A 330 13.66 -38.20 25.84
C GLU A 330 12.61 -37.98 26.95
N ASP A 331 11.53 -37.20 26.74
CA ASP A 331 10.53 -36.92 27.80
C ASP A 331 9.09 -36.86 27.25
N ARG A 332 8.40 -38.01 27.22
CA ARG A 332 7.04 -38.14 26.67
C ARG A 332 5.96 -37.81 27.69
N SER A 333 5.71 -36.54 27.99
CA SER A 333 4.45 -36.16 28.64
C SER A 333 4.04 -34.69 28.47
N SER A 334 3.67 -34.28 27.26
CA SER A 334 2.58 -33.33 26.96
C SER A 334 2.71 -32.80 25.53
N ARG A 335 1.85 -33.27 24.61
CA ARG A 335 1.71 -32.64 23.29
C ARG A 335 0.93 -31.33 23.47
N PRO A 336 1.50 -30.15 23.16
CA PRO A 336 0.69 -28.95 23.06
C PRO A 336 -0.19 -29.02 21.80
N ASN A 337 -1.29 -28.29 21.84
CA ASN A 337 -2.26 -28.07 20.75
C ASN A 337 -1.59 -27.92 19.37
N SER A 338 -2.29 -28.36 18.31
CA SER A 338 -1.87 -28.18 16.92
C SER A 338 -1.42 -26.73 16.65
N LEU A 339 -0.12 -26.52 16.48
CA LEU A 339 0.45 -25.21 16.18
C LEU A 339 -0.17 -24.63 14.91
N LYS A 340 -0.32 -23.30 14.90
CA LYS A 340 -0.91 -22.56 13.76
C LYS A 340 0.06 -22.60 12.57
N ARG A 341 -0.45 -22.75 11.35
CA ARG A 341 0.37 -22.71 10.13
C ARG A 341 0.50 -21.28 9.60
N CYS A 342 1.51 -21.00 8.78
CA CYS A 342 1.64 -19.68 8.17
C CYS A 342 0.50 -19.43 7.16
N PRO A 343 -0.21 -18.29 7.23
CA PRO A 343 -1.31 -17.94 6.34
C PRO A 343 -0.86 -17.61 4.90
N TYR A 344 0.43 -17.31 4.68
CA TYR A 344 1.04 -17.17 3.36
C TYR A 344 2.55 -17.45 3.38
N LYS A 345 3.14 -17.69 2.20
CA LYS A 345 4.59 -17.90 2.03
C LYS A 345 5.36 -16.61 2.33
N GLY A 346 6.18 -16.60 3.38
CA GLY A 346 6.94 -15.44 3.84
C GLY A 346 6.38 -14.76 5.10
N PHE A 347 5.24 -15.21 5.63
CA PHE A 347 4.62 -14.58 6.80
C PHE A 347 5.55 -14.49 8.01
N ARG A 348 6.27 -15.59 8.33
CA ARG A 348 7.20 -15.61 9.46
C ARG A 348 8.37 -14.66 9.22
N ARG A 349 8.89 -14.60 7.98
CA ARG A 349 9.93 -13.62 7.60
C ARG A 349 9.43 -12.18 7.83
N ASP A 350 8.21 -11.87 7.40
CA ASP A 350 7.68 -10.51 7.53
C ASP A 350 7.54 -10.07 8.98
N ILE A 351 7.08 -10.97 9.87
CA ILE A 351 7.04 -10.69 11.31
C ILE A 351 8.45 -10.39 11.85
N VAL A 352 9.43 -11.23 11.48
CA VAL A 352 10.83 -11.03 11.92
C VAL A 352 11.37 -9.70 11.40
N ALA A 353 11.05 -9.32 10.17
CA ALA A 353 11.48 -8.05 9.58
C ALA A 353 10.96 -6.84 10.34
N VAL A 354 9.67 -6.85 10.73
CA VAL A 354 9.09 -5.77 11.55
C VAL A 354 9.81 -5.69 12.90
N ILE A 355 9.95 -6.81 13.62
CA ILE A 355 10.63 -6.83 14.92
C ILE A 355 12.08 -6.33 14.80
N ALA A 356 12.80 -6.77 13.77
CA ALA A 356 14.17 -6.35 13.50
C ALA A 356 14.25 -4.83 13.34
N ASN A 357 13.38 -4.24 12.53
CA ASN A 357 13.36 -2.80 12.27
C ASN A 357 13.00 -1.99 13.52
N CYS A 358 11.97 -2.39 14.27
CA CYS A 358 11.59 -1.66 15.48
C CYS A 358 12.71 -1.75 16.58
N SER A 359 13.55 -2.78 16.57
CA SER A 359 14.66 -2.93 17.53
C SER A 359 15.91 -2.11 17.19
N TYR A 360 16.04 -1.62 15.95
CA TYR A 360 17.24 -0.91 15.50
C TYR A 360 17.45 0.38 16.29
N ARG A 361 18.58 0.47 17.00
CA ARG A 361 19.00 1.65 17.81
C ARG A 361 17.98 2.10 18.88
N ARG A 362 17.00 1.27 19.23
CA ARG A 362 16.00 1.55 20.28
C ARG A 362 16.25 0.64 21.49
N LYS A 363 17.12 1.05 22.41
CA LYS A 363 17.53 0.22 23.57
C LYS A 363 16.35 -0.26 24.42
N HIS A 364 15.34 0.59 24.61
CA HIS A 364 14.14 0.19 25.37
C HIS A 364 13.40 -0.99 24.71
N VAL A 365 13.29 -1.01 23.38
CA VAL A 365 12.72 -2.13 22.60
C VAL A 365 13.60 -3.37 22.71
N GLN A 366 14.93 -3.22 22.56
CA GLN A 366 15.88 -4.31 22.70
C GLN A 366 15.79 -4.99 24.08
N ASP A 367 15.65 -4.19 25.15
CA ASP A 367 15.52 -4.67 26.52
C ASP A 367 14.15 -5.32 26.76
N ASP A 368 13.08 -4.77 26.18
CA ASP A 368 11.74 -5.35 26.28
C ASP A 368 11.66 -6.73 25.59
N ILE A 369 12.26 -6.86 24.39
CA ILE A 369 12.41 -8.15 23.70
C ILE A 369 13.15 -9.16 24.58
N ARG A 370 14.26 -8.75 25.24
CA ARG A 370 14.98 -9.63 26.17
C ARG A 370 14.12 -10.06 27.35
N LYS A 371 13.45 -9.11 28.04
CA LYS A 371 12.58 -9.40 29.20
C LYS A 371 11.46 -10.38 28.86
N LYS A 372 10.99 -10.35 27.61
CA LYS A 372 9.96 -11.25 27.08
C LYS A 372 10.53 -12.58 26.58
N ASN A 373 11.80 -12.93 26.80
CA ASN A 373 12.47 -14.10 26.20
C ASN A 373 12.42 -14.11 24.65
N GLY A 374 12.23 -12.95 24.03
CA GLY A 374 12.13 -12.82 22.57
C GLY A 374 13.47 -13.03 21.85
N VAL A 375 14.61 -12.85 22.53
CA VAL A 375 15.94 -13.13 21.97
C VAL A 375 16.05 -14.58 21.50
N PHE A 376 15.58 -15.55 22.31
CA PHE A 376 15.58 -16.97 21.95
C PHE A 376 14.58 -17.28 20.82
N VAL A 377 13.43 -16.61 20.81
CA VAL A 377 12.46 -16.72 19.71
C VAL A 377 13.08 -16.27 18.39
N LEU A 378 13.86 -15.18 18.40
CA LEU A 378 14.50 -14.64 17.20
C LEU A 378 15.72 -15.45 16.74
N LEU A 379 16.47 -16.05 17.66
CA LEU A 379 17.55 -16.99 17.32
C LEU A 379 17.04 -18.19 16.51
N GLN A 380 15.83 -18.70 16.82
CA GLN A 380 15.20 -19.77 16.04
C GLN A 380 14.90 -19.38 14.59
N GLN A 381 14.94 -18.09 14.25
CA GLN A 381 14.69 -17.59 12.90
C GLN A 381 15.98 -17.47 12.07
N CYS A 382 17.15 -17.73 12.66
CA CYS A 382 18.46 -17.65 11.98
C CYS A 382 18.78 -18.89 11.13
N VAL A 383 17.76 -19.48 10.50
CA VAL A 383 17.85 -20.72 9.73
C VAL A 383 17.15 -20.58 8.38
N ALA A 384 17.59 -21.36 7.39
CA ALA A 384 16.91 -21.41 6.10
C ALA A 384 15.52 -22.06 6.25
N ASP A 385 14.53 -21.55 5.51
CA ASP A 385 13.17 -22.08 5.51
C ASP A 385 12.53 -21.87 4.14
N GLU A 386 12.08 -22.94 3.49
CA GLU A 386 11.56 -22.89 2.12
C GLU A 386 10.26 -22.08 2.00
N ASN A 387 9.45 -22.11 3.06
CA ASN A 387 8.20 -21.35 3.13
C ASN A 387 8.42 -19.89 3.50
N ASN A 388 9.64 -19.52 3.91
CA ASN A 388 9.99 -18.17 4.28
C ASN A 388 11.35 -17.79 3.65
N PRO A 389 11.38 -17.50 2.34
CA PRO A 389 12.59 -17.01 1.68
C PRO A 389 13.19 -15.81 2.42
N PHE A 390 14.50 -15.78 2.59
CA PHE A 390 15.24 -14.77 3.35
C PHE A 390 15.00 -14.74 4.88
N LEU A 391 14.35 -15.75 5.46
CA LEU A 391 14.14 -15.80 6.91
C LEU A 391 15.46 -15.75 7.68
N ARG A 392 16.46 -16.52 7.24
CA ARG A 392 17.79 -16.56 7.86
C ARG A 392 18.42 -15.18 7.92
N GLU A 393 18.40 -14.45 6.81
CA GLU A 393 18.99 -13.13 6.67
C GLU A 393 18.29 -12.12 7.59
N TRP A 394 16.96 -12.13 7.61
CA TRP A 394 16.19 -11.29 8.52
C TRP A 394 16.37 -11.68 10.00
N GLY A 395 16.53 -12.97 10.31
CA GLY A 395 16.86 -13.45 11.65
C GLY A 395 18.21 -12.94 12.12
N ILE A 396 19.24 -13.05 11.28
CA ILE A 396 20.58 -12.51 11.56
C ILE A 396 20.52 -10.98 11.72
N TRP A 397 19.76 -10.30 10.87
CA TRP A 397 19.58 -8.85 10.95
C TRP A 397 18.90 -8.43 12.27
N ALA A 398 17.84 -9.14 12.67
CA ALA A 398 17.17 -8.93 13.96
C ALA A 398 18.15 -9.12 15.13
N MET A 399 18.96 -10.17 15.10
CA MET A 399 19.97 -10.42 16.14
C MET A 399 21.03 -9.33 16.17
N ARG A 400 21.54 -8.88 15.01
CA ARG A 400 22.46 -7.75 14.95
C ARG A 400 21.85 -6.50 15.59
N ASN A 401 20.61 -6.15 15.25
CA ASN A 401 19.93 -4.98 15.81
C ASN A 401 19.66 -5.10 17.32
N LEU A 402 19.37 -6.30 17.82
CA LEU A 402 19.17 -6.55 19.26
C LEU A 402 20.43 -6.44 20.09
N LEU A 403 21.57 -6.80 19.50
CA LEU A 403 22.87 -6.83 20.18
C LEU A 403 23.63 -5.51 20.06
N GLU A 404 23.35 -4.72 19.02
CA GLU A 404 24.01 -3.43 18.78
C GLU A 404 23.78 -2.46 19.95
N GLY A 405 24.87 -2.09 20.64
CA GLY A 405 24.84 -1.17 21.78
C GLY A 405 24.20 -1.72 23.06
N ASN A 406 23.89 -3.03 23.13
CA ASN A 406 23.21 -3.65 24.28
C ASN A 406 24.04 -4.76 24.92
N LEU A 407 24.81 -4.40 25.96
CA LEU A 407 25.69 -5.33 26.68
C LEU A 407 24.92 -6.46 27.38
N GLU A 408 23.73 -6.18 27.90
CA GLU A 408 22.90 -7.18 28.58
C GLU A 408 22.43 -8.27 27.61
N ASN A 409 22.04 -7.88 26.39
CA ASN A 409 21.66 -8.83 25.35
C ASN A 409 22.89 -9.61 24.83
N GLN A 410 24.05 -8.95 24.67
CA GLN A 410 25.30 -9.61 24.29
C GLN A 410 25.73 -10.66 25.31
N LYS A 411 25.65 -10.33 26.60
CA LYS A 411 25.97 -11.27 27.67
C LYS A 411 25.04 -12.49 27.64
N LEU A 412 23.73 -12.26 27.50
CA LEU A 412 22.74 -13.35 27.40
C LEU A 412 23.07 -14.33 26.26
N VAL A 413 23.45 -13.82 25.09
CA VAL A 413 23.82 -14.66 23.94
C VAL A 413 25.19 -15.32 24.11
N ALA A 414 26.15 -14.65 24.76
CA ALA A 414 27.48 -15.21 25.02
C ALA A 414 27.46 -16.37 26.04
N GLU A 415 26.43 -16.43 26.89
CA GLU A 415 26.20 -17.52 27.84
C GLU A 415 25.54 -18.76 27.23
N LEU A 416 25.17 -18.73 25.94
CA LEU A 416 24.62 -19.89 25.25
C LEU A 416 25.66 -20.97 25.01
N GLU A 417 25.32 -22.21 25.37
CA GLU A 417 26.18 -23.38 25.19
C GLU A 417 25.68 -24.29 24.07
N VAL A 418 26.62 -24.80 23.27
CA VAL A 418 26.33 -25.77 22.21
C VAL A 418 25.95 -27.10 22.85
N GLN A 419 24.71 -27.56 22.65
CA GLN A 419 24.22 -28.83 23.18
C GLN A 419 24.39 -30.01 22.19
N GLY A 420 24.52 -29.72 20.89
CA GLY A 420 24.68 -30.74 19.86
C GLY A 420 24.39 -30.20 18.46
N SER A 421 24.48 -31.07 17.46
CA SER A 421 24.08 -30.82 16.07
C SER A 421 22.76 -31.51 15.76
N VAL A 422 21.98 -30.89 14.87
CA VAL A 422 20.75 -31.49 14.33
C VAL A 422 21.12 -32.22 13.04
N ASP A 423 20.68 -33.46 12.90
CA ASP A 423 20.89 -34.20 11.65
C ASP A 423 20.12 -33.54 10.50
N VAL A 424 20.85 -33.16 9.47
CA VAL A 424 20.31 -32.56 8.25
C VAL A 424 20.32 -33.65 7.17
N PRO A 425 19.14 -34.16 6.74
CA PRO A 425 19.05 -35.27 5.77
C PRO A 425 19.84 -35.02 4.49
N GLU A 426 19.84 -33.78 3.99
CA GLU A 426 20.58 -33.35 2.80
C GLU A 426 22.09 -33.53 2.96
N ILE A 427 22.62 -33.39 4.18
CA ILE A 427 24.03 -33.61 4.50
C ILE A 427 24.31 -35.12 4.65
N ALA A 428 23.39 -35.85 5.29
CA ALA A 428 23.48 -37.30 5.43
C ALA A 428 23.43 -38.03 4.07
N GLU A 429 22.60 -37.57 3.13
CA GLU A 429 22.51 -38.08 1.75
C GLU A 429 23.82 -37.91 0.97
N LEU A 430 24.63 -36.92 1.34
CA LEU A 430 25.98 -36.71 0.79
C LEU A 430 27.05 -37.57 1.48
N GLY A 431 26.66 -38.44 2.42
CA GLY A 431 27.59 -39.25 3.22
C GLY A 431 28.37 -38.43 4.24
N LEU A 432 27.81 -37.31 4.72
CA LEU A 432 28.46 -36.38 5.63
C LEU A 432 27.65 -36.25 6.93
N GLN A 433 28.32 -35.88 8.02
CA GLN A 433 27.72 -35.57 9.31
C GLN A 433 28.34 -34.30 9.88
N ILE A 434 27.60 -33.56 10.70
CA ILE A 434 28.13 -32.42 11.45
C ILE A 434 28.54 -32.92 12.84
N GLU A 435 29.78 -32.70 13.22
CA GLU A 435 30.28 -32.90 14.59
C GLU A 435 30.71 -31.56 15.19
N VAL A 436 30.60 -31.43 16.51
CA VAL A 436 31.14 -30.28 17.24
C VAL A 436 32.55 -30.64 17.70
N ASP A 437 33.55 -29.92 17.23
CA ASP A 437 34.93 -30.12 17.67
C ASP A 437 35.03 -29.81 19.17
N PRO A 438 35.41 -30.78 20.02
CA PRO A 438 35.45 -30.61 21.46
C PRO A 438 36.49 -29.58 21.94
N LYS A 439 37.49 -29.26 21.12
CA LYS A 439 38.53 -28.27 21.43
C LYS A 439 38.12 -26.85 21.00
N THR A 440 37.57 -26.72 19.80
CA THR A 440 37.23 -25.39 19.24
C THR A 440 35.78 -24.99 19.49
N ARG A 441 34.93 -25.94 19.92
CA ARG A 441 33.47 -25.82 20.01
C ARG A 441 32.81 -25.39 18.69
N ARG A 442 33.51 -25.54 17.56
CA ARG A 442 33.00 -25.20 16.23
C ARG A 442 32.41 -26.43 15.56
N ALA A 443 31.34 -26.23 14.80
CA ALA A 443 30.80 -27.27 13.93
C ALA A 443 31.79 -27.59 12.80
N LYS A 444 31.98 -28.89 12.54
CA LYS A 444 32.84 -29.43 11.49
C LYS A 444 32.05 -30.48 10.70
N LEU A 445 32.17 -30.46 9.38
CA LEU A 445 31.67 -31.55 8.55
C LEU A 445 32.68 -32.72 8.56
N VAL A 446 32.19 -33.92 8.82
CA VAL A 446 32.94 -35.18 8.80
C VAL A 446 32.23 -36.17 7.87
N ASN A 447 32.93 -37.21 7.41
CA ASN A 447 32.28 -38.29 6.66
C ASN A 447 31.41 -39.11 7.61
N ALA A 448 30.17 -39.39 7.22
CA ALA A 448 29.31 -40.33 7.90
C ALA A 448 29.93 -41.74 7.78
N SER A 449 30.01 -42.46 8.89
CA SER A 449 30.68 -43.77 8.99
C SER A 449 29.85 -44.91 8.42
#